data_AF-A0A9J7HXH2-F1
#
_entry.id   AF-A0A9J7HXH2-F1
#
_cell.length_a   1.000
_cell.length_b   1.000
_cell.length_c   1.000
_cell.angle_alpha   90.00
_cell.angle_beta   90.00
_cell.angle_gamma   90.00
#
_symmetry.space_group_name_H-M   'P 1'
#
loop_
_entity.id
_entity.type
_entity.pdbx_description
1 polymer ?
#
loop_
_entity_poly.entity_id
_entity_poly.type
_entity_poly.pdbx_seq_one_letter_code
_entity_poly.pdbx_strand_id
1 'polypeptide(L)'
;MPLFFIKCKDLNRQACTIAEEVVGESDVLICGALSPTPSYTEGKGKEAVQREFSKQVEAFVEHDVDFLLAEFLGYIEEAEWAIELLKSTGKPVACTLRTGPVGDNSGVPPGECAVRMARAGADVIGVNCKFDPTTCLKTVRMMKEALDQEGLSPFLMVQPVGFHCPEVEMEHDGYAMLPENPFALEPRQLTRFDVHKFARAAYELGVRYIGGCCGFEPHHIRAISEELSAERGGKLGEGSKKHVPWGGALTSSVLGTNRTKASRDHWERVQPASGRPGHPNLQPKLMD
;
A
#
# COMPACT_ATOMS: atom_id res chain seq x y z
N MET A 1 10.78 41.22 -1.40
CA MET A 1 10.25 40.20 -0.47
C MET A 1 11.27 39.07 -0.42
N PRO A 2 11.80 38.68 0.75
CA PRO A 2 12.58 37.46 0.81
C PRO A 2 11.64 36.30 0.46
N LEU A 3 11.99 35.50 -0.55
CA LEU A 3 11.32 34.22 -0.77
C LEU A 3 11.59 33.37 0.48
N PHE A 4 10.56 33.17 1.31
CA PHE A 4 10.60 32.13 2.33
C PHE A 4 10.63 30.78 1.60
N PHE A 5 11.83 30.23 1.40
CA PHE A 5 11.97 28.86 0.94
C PHE A 5 11.51 27.95 2.07
N ILE A 6 10.35 27.33 1.89
CA ILE A 6 9.86 26.29 2.79
C ILE A 6 10.86 25.15 2.76
N LYS A 7 11.42 24.78 3.92
CA LYS A 7 12.38 23.68 4.02
C LYS A 7 11.64 22.35 4.17
N CYS A 8 12.28 21.25 3.78
CA CYS A 8 11.76 19.88 3.99
C CYS A 8 11.32 19.65 5.44
N LYS A 9 12.10 20.12 6.41
CA LYS A 9 11.77 20.02 7.84
C LYS A 9 10.48 20.75 8.21
N ASP A 10 10.22 21.92 7.61
CA ASP A 10 9.00 22.69 7.90
C ASP A 10 7.75 21.97 7.36
N LEU A 11 7.85 21.37 6.17
CA LEU A 11 6.77 20.56 5.59
C LEU A 11 6.49 19.31 6.43
N ASN A 12 7.54 18.57 6.82
CA ASN A 12 7.38 17.34 7.58
C ASN A 12 6.81 17.59 8.98
N ARG A 13 7.26 18.65 9.67
CA ARG A 13 6.67 19.04 10.97
C ARG A 13 5.19 19.36 10.85
N GLN A 14 4.82 20.17 9.85
CA GLN A 14 3.40 20.50 9.64
C GLN A 14 2.56 19.26 9.28
N ALA A 15 3.11 18.32 8.51
CA ALA A 15 2.45 17.06 8.19
C ALA A 15 2.23 16.20 9.45
N CYS A 16 3.24 16.09 10.33
CA CYS A 16 3.12 15.40 11.61
C CYS A 16 2.07 16.04 12.50
N THR A 17 2.06 17.38 12.65
CA THR A 17 1.03 18.08 13.43
C THR A 17 -0.39 17.77 12.93
N ILE A 18 -0.61 17.78 11.62
CA ILE A 18 -1.94 17.46 11.06
C ILE A 18 -2.31 16.00 11.36
N ALA A 19 -1.37 15.06 11.27
CA ALA A 19 -1.63 13.67 11.59
C ALA A 19 -2.01 13.49 13.07
N GLU A 20 -1.30 14.15 13.99
CA GLU A 20 -1.61 14.18 15.42
C GLU A 20 -2.99 14.78 15.70
N GLU A 21 -3.35 15.88 15.04
CA GLU A 21 -4.67 16.52 15.16
C GLU A 21 -5.80 15.59 14.72
N VAL A 22 -5.61 14.84 13.63
CA VAL A 22 -6.59 13.88 13.11
C VAL A 22 -6.71 12.65 14.01
N VAL A 23 -5.59 12.14 14.54
CA VAL A 23 -5.57 11.00 15.45
C VAL A 23 -6.24 11.37 16.78
N GLY A 24 -5.95 12.54 17.33
CA GLY A 24 -6.49 12.99 18.61
C GLY A 24 -6.29 11.94 19.72
N GLU A 25 -7.37 11.60 20.44
CA GLU A 25 -7.34 10.57 21.49
C GLU A 25 -7.68 9.15 20.97
N SER A 26 -7.69 8.94 19.64
CA SER A 26 -8.03 7.64 19.08
C SER A 26 -6.90 6.63 19.20
N ASP A 27 -7.26 5.34 19.16
CA ASP A 27 -6.35 4.20 19.15
C ASP A 27 -5.81 3.94 17.73
N VAL A 28 -5.13 4.95 17.16
CA VAL A 28 -4.51 4.93 15.83
C VAL A 28 -3.06 5.37 15.96
N LEU A 29 -2.15 4.60 15.38
CA LEU A 29 -0.72 4.91 15.35
C LEU A 29 -0.37 5.87 14.21
N ILE A 30 0.60 6.74 14.45
CA ILE A 30 1.20 7.65 13.48
C ILE A 30 2.48 7.03 12.93
N CYS A 31 2.60 7.00 11.60
CA CYS A 31 3.75 6.48 10.89
C CYS A 31 4.54 7.61 10.23
N GLY A 32 5.84 7.72 10.53
CA GLY A 32 6.76 8.55 9.77
C GLY A 32 7.27 7.80 8.54
N ALA A 33 6.76 8.14 7.35
CA ALA A 33 7.12 7.46 6.11
C ALA A 33 8.13 8.25 5.27
N LEU A 34 9.09 7.55 4.67
CA LEU A 34 10.00 8.09 3.68
C LEU A 34 9.99 7.26 2.39
N SER A 35 10.46 7.88 1.32
CA SER A 35 10.45 7.31 -0.04
C SER A 35 11.80 7.59 -0.73
N PRO A 36 12.10 6.95 -1.88
CA PRO A 36 13.40 7.06 -2.57
C PRO A 36 13.94 8.47 -2.71
N THR A 37 15.26 8.58 -2.72
CA THR A 37 15.94 9.86 -2.99
C THR A 37 16.72 9.81 -4.31
N PRO A 38 16.84 10.94 -5.04
CA PRO A 38 17.69 10.99 -6.24
C PRO A 38 19.14 10.58 -5.98
N SER A 39 19.63 10.79 -4.75
CA SER A 39 20.99 10.43 -4.34
C SER A 39 21.35 8.96 -4.58
N TYR A 40 20.38 8.04 -4.48
CA TYR A 40 20.62 6.62 -4.78
C TYR A 40 20.86 6.42 -6.28
N THR A 41 19.93 6.89 -7.12
CA THR A 41 20.02 6.77 -8.58
C THR A 41 21.20 7.55 -9.18
N GLU A 42 21.67 8.59 -8.50
CA GLU A 42 22.86 9.37 -8.87
C GLU A 42 24.18 8.70 -8.42
N GLY A 43 24.12 7.56 -7.74
CA GLY A 43 25.31 6.81 -7.31
C GLY A 43 26.13 7.52 -6.23
N LYS A 44 25.51 8.36 -5.39
CA LYS A 44 26.22 9.14 -4.35
C LYS A 44 26.69 8.32 -3.15
N GLY A 45 26.33 7.04 -3.08
CA GLY A 45 26.72 6.12 -2.01
C GLY A 45 25.84 6.21 -0.76
N LYS A 46 26.02 5.24 0.13
CA LYS A 46 25.19 5.00 1.31
C LYS A 46 25.13 6.20 2.26
N GLU A 47 26.27 6.80 2.59
CA GLU A 47 26.33 7.92 3.55
C GLU A 47 25.58 9.15 3.04
N ALA A 48 25.60 9.40 1.73
CA ALA A 48 24.87 10.51 1.13
C ALA A 48 23.36 10.25 1.12
N VAL A 49 22.94 9.03 0.77
CA VAL A 49 21.52 8.62 0.80
C VAL A 49 20.96 8.68 2.21
N GLN A 50 21.64 8.08 3.19
CA GLN A 50 21.20 8.12 4.59
C GLN A 50 21.14 9.55 5.12
N ARG A 51 22.08 10.43 4.74
CA ARG A 51 22.03 11.86 5.10
C ARG A 51 20.79 12.57 4.55
N GLU A 52 20.33 12.22 3.35
CA GLU A 52 19.08 12.76 2.79
C GLU A 52 17.86 12.24 3.55
N PHE A 53 17.80 10.94 3.86
CA PHE A 53 16.73 10.35 4.68
C PHE A 53 16.69 10.95 6.10
N SER A 54 17.84 11.20 6.72
CA SER A 54 17.93 11.76 8.08
C SER A 54 17.17 13.08 8.23
N LYS A 55 17.13 13.91 7.19
CA LYS A 55 16.38 15.18 7.21
C LYS A 55 14.88 15.00 7.48
N GLN A 56 14.32 13.88 7.04
CA GLN A 56 12.92 13.52 7.28
C GLN A 56 12.76 12.84 8.64
N VAL A 57 13.64 11.88 8.93
CA VAL A 57 13.65 11.12 10.20
C VAL A 57 13.75 12.03 11.42
N GLU A 58 14.55 13.10 11.36
CA GLU A 58 14.64 14.09 12.43
C GLU A 58 13.27 14.68 12.79
N ALA A 59 12.44 15.03 11.80
CA ALA A 59 11.11 15.56 12.06
C ALA A 59 10.19 14.49 12.68
N PHE A 60 10.26 13.25 12.20
CA PHE A 60 9.47 12.15 12.74
C PHE A 60 9.82 11.82 14.20
N VAL A 61 11.11 11.87 14.56
CA VAL A 61 11.57 11.64 15.94
C VAL A 61 11.20 12.82 16.85
N GLU A 62 11.31 14.07 16.37
CA GLU A 62 10.87 15.25 17.13
C GLU A 62 9.38 15.21 17.49
N HIS A 63 8.55 14.63 16.62
CA HIS A 63 7.11 14.42 16.81
C HIS A 63 6.77 13.08 17.48
N ASP A 64 7.78 12.29 17.88
CA ASP A 64 7.61 11.00 18.53
C ASP A 64 6.62 10.04 17.83
N VAL A 65 6.64 9.98 16.49
CA VAL A 65 5.76 9.06 15.74
C VAL A 65 5.92 7.61 16.22
N ASP A 66 4.85 6.82 16.20
CA ASP A 66 4.86 5.47 16.79
C ASP A 66 5.81 4.49 16.10
N PHE A 67 5.93 4.59 14.77
CA PHE A 67 6.83 3.76 13.97
C PHE A 67 7.24 4.45 12.67
N LEU A 68 8.21 3.85 11.97
CA LEU A 68 8.78 4.38 10.74
C LEU A 68 8.55 3.43 9.57
N LEU A 69 8.36 3.99 8.37
CA LEU A 69 8.15 3.23 7.14
C LEU A 69 9.11 3.71 6.05
N ALA A 70 9.89 2.80 5.49
CA ALA A 70 10.57 3.01 4.22
C ALA A 70 9.73 2.41 3.10
N GLU A 71 9.07 3.24 2.28
CA GLU A 71 8.16 2.77 1.24
C GLU A 71 8.52 3.25 -0.17
N PHE A 72 7.89 2.65 -1.19
CA PHE A 72 8.07 3.03 -2.59
C PHE A 72 9.50 2.85 -3.13
N LEU A 73 10.31 2.04 -2.44
CA LEU A 73 11.69 1.74 -2.80
C LEU A 73 11.75 0.76 -3.98
N GLY A 74 12.55 1.11 -4.98
CA GLY A 74 12.71 0.33 -6.21
C GLY A 74 13.89 -0.63 -6.20
N TYR A 75 14.80 -0.49 -5.23
CA TYR A 75 16.04 -1.25 -5.13
C TYR A 75 16.18 -1.76 -3.71
N ILE A 76 16.45 -3.06 -3.54
CA ILE A 76 16.63 -3.65 -2.21
C ILE A 76 17.84 -3.06 -1.48
N GLU A 77 18.88 -2.67 -2.21
CA GLU A 77 20.08 -2.04 -1.62
C GLU A 77 19.74 -0.67 -0.98
N GLU A 78 18.96 0.17 -1.66
CA GLU A 78 18.47 1.44 -1.08
C GLU A 78 17.62 1.17 0.17
N ALA A 79 16.81 0.11 0.13
CA ALA A 79 15.96 -0.29 1.24
C ALA A 79 16.75 -0.76 2.46
N GLU A 80 17.82 -1.52 2.30
CA GLU A 80 18.72 -1.90 3.39
C GLU A 80 19.31 -0.64 4.06
N TRP A 81 19.76 0.34 3.27
CA TRP A 81 20.31 1.59 3.80
C TRP A 81 19.27 2.41 4.56
N ALA A 82 18.02 2.43 4.07
CA ALA A 82 16.91 3.07 4.76
C ALA A 82 16.59 2.36 6.08
N ILE A 83 16.42 1.02 6.06
CA ILE A 83 16.10 0.21 7.25
C ILE A 83 17.16 0.43 8.34
N GLU A 84 18.45 0.33 8.00
CA GLU A 84 19.53 0.53 8.96
C GLU A 84 19.46 1.90 9.65
N LEU A 85 19.20 2.97 8.88
CA LEU A 85 19.03 4.31 9.43
C LEU A 85 17.80 4.37 10.34
N LEU A 86 16.65 3.86 9.89
CA LEU A 86 15.42 3.91 10.66
C LEU A 86 15.55 3.11 11.96
N LYS A 87 16.20 1.94 11.95
CA LYS A 87 16.45 1.13 13.15
C LYS A 87 17.35 1.82 14.16
N SER A 88 18.26 2.70 13.72
CA SER A 88 19.11 3.48 14.63
C SER A 88 18.33 4.43 15.55
N THR A 89 17.06 4.72 15.21
CA THR A 89 16.17 5.53 16.06
C THR A 89 15.58 4.78 17.25
N GLY A 90 15.66 3.44 17.25
CA GLY A 90 15.04 2.56 18.24
C GLY A 90 13.53 2.35 18.05
N LYS A 91 12.88 2.98 17.06
CA LYS A 91 11.47 2.77 16.73
C LYS A 91 11.26 1.49 15.91
N PRO A 92 10.06 0.87 15.93
CA PRO A 92 9.71 -0.18 14.97
C PRO A 92 9.80 0.31 13.53
N VAL A 93 10.23 -0.56 12.62
CA VAL A 93 10.45 -0.23 11.21
C VAL A 93 9.67 -1.17 10.30
N ALA A 94 8.84 -0.58 9.47
CA ALA A 94 8.24 -1.22 8.31
C ALA A 94 9.04 -0.87 7.05
N CYS A 95 9.10 -1.80 6.09
CA CYS A 95 9.67 -1.54 4.78
C CYS A 95 8.84 -2.20 3.67
N THR A 96 8.51 -1.43 2.63
CA THR A 96 7.82 -1.96 1.45
C THR A 96 8.52 -1.56 0.17
N LEU A 97 8.63 -2.52 -0.75
CA LEU A 97 9.15 -2.28 -2.09
C LEU A 97 8.01 -2.05 -3.10
N ARG A 98 8.25 -1.21 -4.10
CA ARG A 98 7.35 -1.06 -5.26
C ARG A 98 7.65 -2.12 -6.34
N THR A 99 7.72 -3.39 -5.94
CA THR A 99 8.12 -4.51 -6.80
C THR A 99 6.96 -5.48 -7.07
N GLY A 100 6.95 -6.04 -8.28
CA GLY A 100 6.05 -7.12 -8.71
C GLY A 100 6.75 -8.48 -8.67
N PRO A 101 6.15 -9.54 -9.25
CA PRO A 101 6.74 -10.88 -9.31
C PRO A 101 8.11 -10.94 -10.01
N VAL A 102 8.41 -9.97 -10.88
CA VAL A 102 9.67 -9.91 -11.64
C VAL A 102 10.90 -9.53 -10.81
N GLY A 103 10.71 -8.98 -9.61
CA GLY A 103 11.81 -8.51 -8.77
C GLY A 103 12.00 -7.00 -8.78
N ASP A 104 12.99 -6.54 -8.03
CA ASP A 104 13.31 -5.13 -7.92
C ASP A 104 13.90 -4.58 -9.23
N ASN A 105 14.22 -3.28 -9.29
CA ASN A 105 14.75 -2.64 -10.48
C ASN A 105 16.16 -3.12 -10.89
N SER A 106 16.83 -3.93 -10.06
CA SER A 106 18.10 -4.60 -10.38
C SER A 106 17.90 -6.08 -10.73
N GLY A 107 16.65 -6.56 -10.79
CA GLY A 107 16.31 -7.94 -11.07
C GLY A 107 16.46 -8.89 -9.89
N VAL A 108 16.59 -8.37 -8.65
CA VAL A 108 16.65 -9.19 -7.45
C VAL A 108 15.26 -9.78 -7.19
N PRO A 109 15.11 -11.12 -7.09
CA PRO A 109 13.80 -11.74 -6.90
C PRO A 109 13.09 -11.27 -5.63
N PRO A 110 11.74 -11.21 -5.60
CA PRO A 110 11.01 -10.74 -4.42
C PRO A 110 11.32 -11.51 -3.14
N GLY A 111 11.54 -12.83 -3.24
CA GLY A 111 11.92 -13.67 -2.11
C GLY A 111 13.24 -13.24 -1.48
N GLU A 112 14.27 -13.02 -2.31
CA GLU A 112 15.58 -12.53 -1.83
C GLU A 112 15.46 -11.12 -1.23
N CYS A 113 14.66 -10.25 -1.85
CA CYS A 113 14.38 -8.92 -1.31
C CYS A 113 13.78 -8.99 0.11
N ALA A 114 12.81 -9.87 0.34
CA ALA A 114 12.20 -10.05 1.65
C ALA A 114 13.19 -10.54 2.72
N VAL A 115 14.02 -11.53 2.37
CA VAL A 115 15.07 -12.05 3.26
C VAL A 115 16.06 -10.94 3.62
N ARG A 116 16.46 -10.12 2.65
CA ARG A 116 17.36 -8.97 2.87
C ARG A 116 16.74 -7.89 3.75
N MET A 117 15.48 -7.50 3.51
CA MET A 117 14.77 -6.55 4.38
C MET A 117 14.68 -7.06 5.83
N ALA A 118 14.36 -8.34 6.02
CA ALA A 118 14.29 -8.96 7.34
C ALA A 118 15.66 -8.99 8.05
N ARG A 119 16.73 -9.37 7.34
CA ARG A 119 18.11 -9.39 7.87
C ARG A 119 18.65 -7.99 8.17
N ALA A 120 18.21 -6.97 7.43
CA ALA A 120 18.51 -5.56 7.74
C ALA A 120 17.80 -5.08 9.01
N GLY A 121 16.79 -5.82 9.51
CA GLY A 121 16.15 -5.58 10.80
C GLY A 121 14.75 -4.97 10.71
N ALA A 122 14.10 -4.98 9.54
CA ALA A 122 12.71 -4.55 9.42
C ALA A 122 11.77 -5.49 10.21
N ASP A 123 10.90 -4.90 11.03
CA ASP A 123 9.93 -5.62 11.86
C ASP A 123 8.68 -6.01 11.02
N VAL A 124 8.38 -5.21 9.99
CA VAL A 124 7.30 -5.43 9.03
C VAL A 124 7.87 -5.30 7.61
N ILE A 125 7.57 -6.23 6.72
CA ILE A 125 8.02 -6.19 5.31
C ILE A 125 6.85 -6.36 4.35
N GLY A 126 6.98 -5.86 3.13
CA GLY A 126 5.95 -6.06 2.12
C GLY A 126 6.17 -5.37 0.79
N VAL A 127 5.05 -5.11 0.12
CA VAL A 127 5.00 -4.34 -1.14
C VAL A 127 3.94 -3.26 -1.11
N ASN A 128 4.20 -2.15 -1.80
CA ASN A 128 3.25 -1.07 -1.97
C ASN A 128 3.26 -0.49 -3.41
N CYS A 129 2.13 0.10 -3.81
CA CYS A 129 1.96 0.78 -5.09
C CYS A 129 2.19 -0.14 -6.32
N LYS A 130 2.37 0.49 -7.49
CA LYS A 130 2.61 -0.05 -8.85
C LYS A 130 1.65 -1.11 -9.40
N PHE A 131 1.18 -2.05 -8.60
CA PHE A 131 0.47 -3.24 -9.03
C PHE A 131 -0.85 -3.41 -8.30
N ASP A 132 -1.77 -4.09 -8.96
CA ASP A 132 -3.09 -4.37 -8.44
C ASP A 132 -3.05 -5.38 -7.25
N PRO A 133 -4.16 -5.55 -6.52
CA PRO A 133 -4.19 -6.44 -5.37
C PRO A 133 -3.79 -7.88 -5.68
N THR A 134 -4.18 -8.41 -6.83
CA THR A 134 -3.88 -9.79 -7.22
C THR A 134 -2.39 -9.98 -7.42
N THR A 135 -1.76 -9.06 -8.13
CA THR A 135 -0.33 -9.06 -8.41
C THR A 135 0.48 -8.89 -7.13
N CYS A 136 0.12 -7.92 -6.28
CA CYS A 136 0.80 -7.73 -5.00
C CYS A 136 0.71 -8.97 -4.09
N LEU A 137 -0.43 -9.66 -4.05
CA LEU A 137 -0.57 -10.89 -3.25
C LEU A 137 0.27 -12.05 -3.79
N LYS A 138 0.49 -12.14 -5.11
CA LYS A 138 1.47 -13.09 -5.67
C LYS A 138 2.88 -12.76 -5.20
N THR A 139 3.28 -11.49 -5.26
CA THR A 139 4.60 -11.05 -4.80
C THR A 139 4.80 -11.32 -3.31
N VAL A 140 3.82 -10.98 -2.46
CA VAL A 140 3.89 -11.25 -1.01
C VAL A 140 3.96 -12.75 -0.72
N ARG A 141 3.31 -13.60 -1.51
CA ARG A 141 3.44 -15.06 -1.38
C ARG A 141 4.87 -15.51 -1.64
N MET A 142 5.51 -15.03 -2.71
CA MET A 142 6.91 -15.32 -3.01
C MET A 142 7.85 -14.83 -1.88
N MET A 143 7.59 -13.64 -1.33
CA MET A 143 8.31 -13.11 -0.17
C MET A 143 8.16 -14.02 1.04
N LYS A 144 6.92 -14.42 1.35
CA LYS A 144 6.60 -15.29 2.49
C LYS A 144 7.27 -16.66 2.38
N GLU A 145 7.21 -17.29 1.20
CA GLU A 145 7.82 -18.61 0.98
C GLU A 145 9.33 -18.59 1.21
N ALA A 146 10.03 -17.54 0.76
CA ALA A 146 11.47 -17.39 1.01
C ALA A 146 11.79 -17.12 2.49
N LEU A 147 10.98 -16.30 3.18
CA LEU A 147 11.13 -16.07 4.62
C LEU A 147 10.93 -17.35 5.42
N ASP A 148 9.90 -18.13 5.10
CA ASP A 148 9.59 -19.40 5.74
C ASP A 148 10.76 -20.41 5.55
N GLN A 149 11.40 -20.44 4.37
CA GLN A 149 12.59 -21.27 4.09
C GLN A 149 13.82 -20.86 4.92
N GLU A 150 13.99 -19.57 5.18
CA GLU A 150 15.10 -19.02 5.97
C GLU A 150 14.81 -18.99 7.49
N GLY A 151 13.61 -19.41 7.91
CA GLY A 151 13.18 -19.34 9.31
C GLY A 151 13.02 -17.92 9.84
N LEU A 152 12.79 -16.95 8.96
CA LEU A 152 12.58 -15.54 9.29
C LEU A 152 11.08 -15.24 9.39
N SER A 153 10.68 -14.43 10.37
CA SER A 153 9.25 -14.18 10.65
C SER A 153 8.91 -12.70 10.93
N PRO A 154 9.32 -11.74 10.07
CA PRO A 154 8.77 -10.39 10.15
C PRO A 154 7.25 -10.41 9.88
N PHE A 155 6.54 -9.38 10.33
CA PHE A 155 5.14 -9.22 9.93
C PHE A 155 5.04 -8.89 8.44
N LEU A 156 3.98 -9.34 7.78
CA LEU A 156 3.74 -9.08 6.37
C LEU A 156 2.78 -7.90 6.17
N MET A 157 3.10 -7.09 5.16
CA MET A 157 2.39 -5.88 4.76
C MET A 157 2.07 -5.86 3.27
N VAL A 158 0.91 -5.32 2.91
CA VAL A 158 0.53 -5.14 1.50
C VAL A 158 -0.34 -3.90 1.31
N GLN A 159 0.06 -3.04 0.35
CA GLN A 159 -0.66 -1.81 0.00
C GLN A 159 -0.70 -1.62 -1.53
N PRO A 160 -1.56 -2.38 -2.26
CA PRO A 160 -1.63 -2.31 -3.72
C PRO A 160 -2.22 -0.99 -4.21
N VAL A 161 -2.16 -0.74 -5.52
CA VAL A 161 -2.95 0.35 -6.12
C VAL A 161 -4.45 0.00 -6.14
N GLY A 162 -5.29 1.03 -6.06
CA GLY A 162 -6.74 0.96 -6.14
C GLY A 162 -7.26 0.82 -7.57
N PHE A 163 -6.47 0.21 -8.47
CA PHE A 163 -6.79 0.04 -9.89
C PHE A 163 -6.52 -1.39 -10.31
N HIS A 164 -7.34 -1.93 -11.21
CA HIS A 164 -7.05 -3.15 -11.96
C HIS A 164 -6.00 -2.86 -13.04
N CYS A 165 -4.86 -3.55 -12.96
CA CYS A 165 -3.77 -3.44 -13.93
C CYS A 165 -3.08 -4.80 -14.18
N PRO A 166 -3.84 -5.86 -14.54
CA PRO A 166 -3.27 -7.19 -14.70
C PRO A 166 -2.27 -7.28 -15.87
N GLU A 167 -2.38 -6.41 -16.87
CA GLU A 167 -1.51 -6.46 -18.05
C GLU A 167 -0.06 -6.03 -17.76
N VAL A 168 0.21 -5.42 -16.60
CA VAL A 168 1.54 -4.97 -16.18
C VAL A 168 2.15 -5.86 -15.08
N GLU A 169 1.57 -7.02 -14.78
CA GLU A 169 2.10 -7.97 -13.77
C GLU A 169 3.57 -8.34 -13.99
N MET A 170 3.97 -8.46 -15.26
CA MET A 170 5.34 -8.85 -15.65
C MET A 170 6.24 -7.66 -15.99
N GLU A 171 5.90 -6.45 -15.53
CA GLU A 171 6.65 -5.22 -15.81
C GLU A 171 7.25 -4.63 -14.53
N HIS A 172 8.39 -3.95 -14.64
CA HIS A 172 9.01 -3.28 -13.50
C HIS A 172 8.22 -2.02 -13.08
N ASP A 173 7.66 -1.29 -14.06
CA ASP A 173 7.01 0.00 -13.80
C ASP A 173 5.51 -0.06 -13.51
N GLY A 174 4.93 -1.27 -13.55
CA GLY A 174 3.54 -1.50 -13.17
C GLY A 174 2.60 -0.58 -13.94
N TYR A 175 1.57 -0.06 -13.27
CA TYR A 175 0.54 0.78 -13.89
C TYR A 175 1.06 2.07 -14.52
N ALA A 176 2.30 2.49 -14.24
CA ALA A 176 2.91 3.64 -14.89
C ALA A 176 3.16 3.42 -16.40
N MET A 177 3.27 2.15 -16.82
CA MET A 177 3.39 1.75 -18.23
C MET A 177 2.06 1.84 -19.00
N LEU A 178 0.96 2.15 -18.31
CA LEU A 178 -0.36 2.23 -18.94
C LEU A 178 -0.56 3.63 -19.53
N PRO A 179 -1.08 3.74 -20.78
CA PRO A 179 -1.31 5.03 -21.42
C PRO A 179 -2.35 5.91 -20.69
N GLU A 180 -3.18 5.32 -19.83
CA GLU A 180 -4.14 6.07 -19.03
C GLU A 180 -3.51 6.75 -17.81
N ASN A 181 -2.32 6.33 -17.38
CA ASN A 181 -1.69 6.90 -16.20
C ASN A 181 -1.16 8.32 -16.47
N PRO A 182 -1.41 9.33 -15.61
CA PRO A 182 -2.19 9.28 -14.37
C PRO A 182 -3.65 9.80 -14.48
N PHE A 183 -4.11 10.19 -15.68
CA PHE A 183 -5.31 11.03 -15.83
C PHE A 183 -6.57 10.33 -16.35
N ALA A 184 -6.53 9.02 -16.62
CA ALA A 184 -7.66 8.29 -17.21
C ALA A 184 -7.86 6.89 -16.60
N LEU A 185 -7.47 6.69 -15.34
CA LEU A 185 -7.52 5.40 -14.63
C LEU A 185 -8.91 5.06 -14.05
N GLU A 186 -9.90 5.95 -14.17
CA GLU A 186 -11.26 5.75 -13.65
C GLU A 186 -11.93 4.43 -14.06
N PRO A 187 -11.81 3.91 -15.32
CA PRO A 187 -12.35 2.58 -15.67
C PRO A 187 -11.78 1.44 -14.83
N ARG A 188 -10.58 1.60 -14.26
CA ARG A 188 -9.82 0.56 -13.57
C ARG A 188 -10.06 0.56 -12.07
N GLN A 189 -10.69 1.61 -11.53
CA GLN A 189 -10.91 1.79 -10.10
C GLN A 189 -11.55 0.54 -9.47
N LEU A 190 -10.96 0.06 -8.37
CA LEU A 190 -11.53 -1.05 -7.61
C LEU A 190 -12.91 -0.69 -7.07
N THR A 191 -13.78 -1.69 -6.97
CA THR A 191 -14.98 -1.58 -6.14
C THR A 191 -14.66 -1.95 -4.69
N ARG A 192 -15.54 -1.56 -3.76
CA ARG A 192 -15.44 -2.07 -2.36
C ARG A 192 -15.48 -3.60 -2.28
N PHE A 193 -16.15 -4.27 -3.22
CA PHE A 193 -16.26 -5.73 -3.26
C PHE A 193 -14.97 -6.39 -3.71
N ASP A 194 -14.24 -5.75 -4.63
CA ASP A 194 -12.87 -6.17 -4.97
C ASP A 194 -11.96 -6.05 -3.74
N VAL A 195 -12.10 -4.97 -2.97
CA VAL A 195 -11.32 -4.76 -1.75
C VAL A 195 -11.70 -5.72 -0.62
N HIS A 196 -12.97 -6.11 -0.47
CA HIS A 196 -13.36 -7.19 0.43
C HIS A 196 -12.65 -8.51 0.05
N LYS A 197 -12.68 -8.90 -1.23
CA LYS A 197 -11.99 -10.11 -1.72
C LYS A 197 -10.47 -10.04 -1.47
N PHE A 198 -9.86 -8.90 -1.75
CA PHE A 198 -8.44 -8.65 -1.47
C PHE A 198 -8.11 -8.77 0.02
N ALA A 199 -8.88 -8.13 0.90
CA ALA A 199 -8.62 -8.15 2.34
C ALA A 199 -8.69 -9.57 2.91
N ARG A 200 -9.68 -10.35 2.48
CA ARG A 200 -9.81 -11.77 2.83
C ARG A 200 -8.59 -12.57 2.38
N ALA A 201 -8.22 -12.45 1.10
CA ALA A 201 -7.07 -13.17 0.53
C ALA A 201 -5.73 -12.76 1.19
N ALA A 202 -5.55 -11.48 1.50
CA ALA A 202 -4.38 -10.99 2.22
C ALA A 202 -4.29 -11.58 3.63
N TYR A 203 -5.40 -11.58 4.37
CA TYR A 203 -5.45 -12.14 5.71
C TYR A 203 -5.14 -13.65 5.73
N GLU A 204 -5.73 -14.40 4.80
CA GLU A 204 -5.51 -15.84 4.63
C GLU A 204 -4.07 -16.18 4.22
N LEU A 205 -3.41 -15.29 3.46
CA LEU A 205 -1.99 -15.40 3.14
C LEU A 205 -1.06 -15.16 4.35
N GLY A 206 -1.59 -14.64 5.46
CA GLY A 206 -0.84 -14.32 6.67
C GLY A 206 -0.46 -12.85 6.80
N VAL A 207 -0.93 -11.97 5.92
CA VAL A 207 -0.72 -10.53 6.01
C VAL A 207 -1.45 -9.97 7.23
N ARG A 208 -0.79 -9.08 7.98
CA ARG A 208 -1.36 -8.43 9.18
C ARG A 208 -1.36 -6.91 9.11
N TYR A 209 -0.59 -6.32 8.20
CA TYR A 209 -0.74 -4.93 7.80
C TYR A 209 -1.36 -4.89 6.40
N ILE A 210 -2.68 -4.67 6.31
CA ILE A 210 -3.42 -4.64 5.04
C ILE A 210 -3.92 -3.22 4.80
N GLY A 211 -3.43 -2.58 3.75
CA GLY A 211 -3.84 -1.22 3.38
C GLY A 211 -3.98 -1.07 1.88
N GLY A 212 -3.75 0.14 1.39
CA GLY A 212 -3.71 0.47 -0.02
C GLY A 212 -2.89 1.71 -0.30
N CYS A 213 -2.60 1.96 -1.58
CA CYS A 213 -1.78 3.06 -2.06
C CYS A 213 -2.60 3.93 -3.04
N CYS A 214 -2.02 4.40 -4.14
CA CYS A 214 -2.69 5.26 -5.13
C CYS A 214 -4.02 4.65 -5.60
N GLY A 215 -5.11 5.44 -5.57
CA GLY A 215 -6.46 5.00 -5.93
C GLY A 215 -7.26 4.38 -4.79
N PHE A 216 -6.66 4.10 -3.62
CA PHE A 216 -7.46 3.79 -2.45
C PHE A 216 -8.14 5.05 -1.92
N GLU A 217 -9.39 4.89 -1.52
CA GLU A 217 -10.27 5.95 -1.03
C GLU A 217 -10.82 5.50 0.33
N PRO A 218 -11.40 6.39 1.16
CA PRO A 218 -11.89 6.01 2.49
C PRO A 218 -12.83 4.80 2.50
N HIS A 219 -13.63 4.63 1.45
CA HIS A 219 -14.55 3.49 1.34
C HIS A 219 -13.86 2.15 1.00
N HIS A 220 -12.66 2.18 0.41
CA HIS A 220 -11.82 1.01 0.23
C HIS A 220 -11.20 0.58 1.58
N ILE A 221 -10.67 1.52 2.35
CA ILE A 221 -10.16 1.24 3.70
C ILE A 221 -11.27 0.70 4.61
N ARG A 222 -12.48 1.25 4.51
CA ARG A 222 -13.66 0.70 5.19
C ARG A 222 -13.92 -0.75 4.78
N ALA A 223 -13.81 -1.10 3.50
CA ALA A 223 -14.05 -2.46 3.02
C ALA A 223 -13.07 -3.47 3.63
N ILE A 224 -11.79 -3.11 3.79
CA ILE A 224 -10.81 -3.93 4.54
C ILE A 224 -11.28 -4.15 5.98
N SER A 225 -11.65 -3.06 6.65
CA SER A 225 -12.11 -3.07 8.06
C SER A 225 -13.37 -3.91 8.25
N GLU A 226 -14.32 -3.83 7.32
CA GLU A 226 -15.58 -4.59 7.31
C GLU A 226 -15.37 -6.07 7.01
N GLU A 227 -14.53 -6.42 6.02
CA GLU A 227 -14.26 -7.82 5.68
C GLU A 227 -13.66 -8.60 6.84
N LEU A 228 -12.74 -7.95 7.56
CA LEU A 228 -11.98 -8.55 8.67
C LEU A 228 -12.61 -8.25 10.03
N SER A 229 -13.88 -7.81 10.06
CA SER A 229 -14.54 -7.43 11.30
C SER A 229 -14.67 -8.63 12.26
N ALA A 230 -14.98 -9.82 11.74
CA ALA A 230 -15.09 -11.04 12.55
C ALA A 230 -13.77 -11.38 13.25
N GLU A 231 -12.66 -11.34 12.51
CA GLU A 231 -11.30 -11.58 13.01
C GLU A 231 -10.85 -10.51 14.02
N ARG A 232 -11.47 -9.32 13.98
CA ARG A 232 -11.21 -8.19 14.87
C ARG A 232 -12.25 -8.09 15.99
N GLY A 233 -12.88 -9.21 16.36
CA GLY A 233 -13.82 -9.29 17.48
C GLY A 233 -15.17 -8.62 17.21
N GLY A 234 -15.59 -8.54 15.94
CA GLY A 234 -16.82 -7.86 15.51
C GLY A 234 -16.70 -6.33 15.48
N LYS A 235 -15.51 -5.76 15.71
CA LYS A 235 -15.29 -4.30 15.63
C LYS A 235 -15.44 -3.86 14.18
N LEU A 236 -16.27 -2.83 13.97
CA LEU A 236 -16.35 -2.11 12.71
C LEU A 236 -15.63 -0.77 12.85
N GLY A 237 -14.95 -0.34 11.78
CA GLY A 237 -14.36 1.00 11.75
C GLY A 237 -15.43 2.09 11.70
N GLU A 238 -15.10 3.29 12.17
CA GLU A 238 -15.97 4.47 12.20
C GLU A 238 -16.67 4.76 10.86
N GLY A 239 -15.98 4.54 9.74
CA GLY A 239 -16.55 4.69 8.39
C GLY A 239 -17.77 3.79 8.11
N SER A 240 -18.00 2.76 8.92
CA SER A 240 -19.14 1.84 8.82
C SER A 240 -20.41 2.37 9.50
N LYS A 241 -20.33 3.44 10.32
CA LYS A 241 -21.52 4.05 10.96
C LYS A 241 -22.57 4.52 9.95
N LYS A 242 -22.17 4.76 8.70
CA LYS A 242 -23.04 5.18 7.59
C LYS A 242 -23.16 4.11 6.50
N HIS A 243 -22.85 2.86 6.82
CA HIS A 243 -22.85 1.76 5.86
C HIS A 243 -23.45 0.49 6.47
N VAL A 244 -24.06 -0.32 5.63
CA VAL A 244 -24.42 -1.70 5.96
C VAL A 244 -23.72 -2.56 4.91
N PRO A 245 -22.83 -3.48 5.32
CA PRO A 245 -22.06 -4.31 4.40
C PRO A 245 -22.94 -5.02 3.36
N TRP A 246 -22.33 -5.35 2.22
CA TRP A 246 -22.98 -6.15 1.16
C TRP A 246 -24.31 -5.58 0.63
N GLY A 247 -24.42 -4.25 0.66
CA GLY A 247 -25.62 -3.55 0.20
C GLY A 247 -26.82 -3.76 1.11
N GLY A 248 -26.64 -4.14 2.38
CA GLY A 248 -27.75 -4.46 3.30
C GLY A 248 -28.76 -3.32 3.47
N ALA A 249 -28.36 -2.07 3.30
CA ALA A 249 -29.26 -0.91 3.30
C ALA A 249 -30.28 -0.93 2.14
N LEU A 250 -30.04 -1.70 1.07
CA LEU A 250 -30.95 -1.84 -0.05
C LEU A 250 -32.20 -2.67 0.30
N THR A 251 -32.20 -3.40 1.42
CA THR A 251 -33.38 -4.15 1.90
C THR A 251 -34.61 -3.26 2.10
N SER A 252 -34.41 -1.99 2.49
CA SER A 252 -35.48 -1.01 2.68
C SER A 252 -35.74 -0.14 1.45
N SER A 253 -35.13 -0.43 0.29
CA SER A 253 -35.36 0.34 -0.94
C SER A 253 -36.83 0.23 -1.36
N VAL A 254 -37.42 1.31 -1.89
CA VAL A 254 -38.78 1.27 -2.49
C VAL A 254 -38.81 0.46 -3.78
N LEU A 255 -37.69 0.40 -4.51
CA LEU A 255 -37.56 -0.35 -5.76
C LEU A 255 -37.28 -1.83 -5.47
N GLY A 256 -38.20 -2.72 -5.89
CA GLY A 256 -38.05 -4.16 -5.69
C GLY A 256 -36.77 -4.74 -6.29
N THR A 257 -36.34 -4.22 -7.44
CA THR A 257 -35.10 -4.60 -8.11
C THR A 257 -33.83 -4.23 -7.35
N ASN A 258 -33.88 -3.28 -6.41
CA ASN A 258 -32.73 -2.99 -5.55
C ASN A 258 -32.69 -3.91 -4.34
N ARG A 259 -33.86 -4.28 -3.80
CA ARG A 259 -33.95 -5.20 -2.66
C ARG A 259 -33.32 -6.57 -2.98
N THR A 260 -33.40 -7.03 -4.23
CA THR A 260 -32.78 -8.29 -4.68
C THR A 260 -31.24 -8.27 -4.69
N LYS A 261 -30.62 -7.10 -4.52
CA LYS A 261 -29.16 -6.91 -4.55
C LYS A 261 -28.55 -6.82 -3.15
N ALA A 262 -29.34 -6.91 -2.09
CA ALA A 262 -28.90 -6.68 -0.71
C ALA A 262 -28.24 -7.94 -0.09
N SER A 263 -27.26 -8.53 -0.78
CA SER A 263 -26.58 -9.74 -0.31
C SER A 263 -25.14 -9.83 -0.79
N ARG A 264 -24.32 -10.59 -0.04
CA ARG A 264 -22.95 -10.93 -0.43
C ARG A 264 -22.94 -11.68 -1.76
N ASP A 265 -23.75 -12.73 -1.86
CA ASP A 265 -23.93 -13.55 -3.05
C ASP A 265 -24.19 -12.74 -4.33
N HIS A 266 -24.95 -11.65 -4.25
CA HIS A 266 -25.19 -10.80 -5.41
C HIS A 266 -23.89 -10.10 -5.83
N TRP A 267 -23.31 -9.31 -4.92
CA TRP A 267 -22.18 -8.43 -5.26
C TRP A 267 -20.88 -9.18 -5.53
N GLU A 268 -20.69 -10.39 -5.00
CA GLU A 268 -19.53 -11.20 -5.33
C GLU A 268 -19.58 -11.76 -6.76
N ARG A 269 -20.79 -12.01 -7.29
CA ARG A 269 -21.03 -12.58 -8.64
C ARG A 269 -21.14 -11.52 -9.71
N VAL A 270 -21.51 -10.28 -9.36
CA VAL A 270 -21.61 -9.18 -10.31
C VAL A 270 -20.23 -8.91 -10.92
N GLN A 271 -20.19 -8.87 -12.24
CA GLN A 271 -19.06 -8.35 -13.02
C GLN A 271 -19.49 -6.99 -13.57
N PRO A 272 -19.06 -5.87 -12.96
CA PRO A 272 -19.45 -4.54 -13.43
C PRO A 272 -19.02 -4.31 -14.87
N ALA A 273 -19.93 -3.83 -15.71
CA ALA A 273 -19.59 -3.44 -17.08
C ALA A 273 -18.75 -2.15 -17.08
N SER A 274 -17.80 -2.03 -18.01
CA SER A 274 -16.98 -0.81 -18.15
C SER A 274 -17.78 0.42 -18.60
N GLY A 275 -18.94 0.22 -19.24
CA GLY A 275 -19.78 1.29 -19.78
C GLY A 275 -19.16 2.05 -20.96
N ARG A 276 -18.08 1.53 -21.57
CA ARG A 276 -17.33 2.18 -22.64
C ARG A 276 -17.27 1.31 -23.90
N PRO A 277 -18.37 1.21 -24.69
CA PRO A 277 -18.36 0.43 -25.93
C PRO A 277 -17.31 0.98 -26.91
N GLY A 278 -16.56 0.10 -27.56
CA GLY A 278 -15.47 0.46 -28.48
C GLY A 278 -14.12 0.74 -27.82
N HIS A 279 -14.04 0.77 -26.48
CA HIS A 279 -12.78 0.81 -25.75
C HIS A 279 -12.30 -0.61 -25.42
N PRO A 280 -10.98 -0.86 -25.40
CA PRO A 280 -10.45 -2.17 -25.03
C PRO A 280 -10.59 -2.42 -23.52
N ASN A 281 -10.62 -3.70 -23.12
CA ASN A 281 -10.64 -4.09 -21.70
C ASN A 281 -9.25 -3.96 -21.05
N LEU A 282 -8.19 -4.12 -21.83
CA LEU A 282 -6.78 -3.98 -21.43
C LEU A 282 -6.07 -3.13 -22.47
N GLN A 283 -5.08 -2.34 -22.05
CA GLN A 283 -4.32 -1.53 -23.00
C GLN A 283 -3.08 -2.25 -23.52
N PRO A 284 -2.61 -1.90 -24.73
CA PRO A 284 -1.20 -2.06 -25.01
C PRO A 284 -0.38 -1.22 -24.01
N LYS A 285 0.73 -1.79 -23.55
CA LYS A 285 1.67 -1.10 -22.68
C LYS A 285 2.40 -0.04 -23.51
N LEU A 286 2.78 1.07 -22.88
CA LEU A 286 3.80 1.95 -23.43
C LEU A 286 5.07 1.10 -23.61
N MET A 287 5.66 1.13 -24.80
CA MET A 287 6.95 0.47 -25.02
C MET A 287 8.04 1.43 -24.56
N ASP A 288 9.02 0.90 -23.85
CA ASP A 288 10.29 1.59 -23.58
C ASP A 288 11.14 1.72 -24.87
#